data_AF-A0A6A4ACF8-F1
#
_entry.id   AF-A0A6A4ACF8-F1
#
_cell.length_a   1.000
_cell.length_b   1.000
_cell.length_c   1.000
_cell.angle_alpha   90.00
_cell.angle_beta   90.00
_cell.angle_gamma   90.00
#
_symmetry.space_group_name_H-M   'P 1'
#
loop_
_entity.id
_entity.type
_entity.pdbx_description
1 polymer ?
#
loop_
_entity_poly.entity_id
_entity_poly.type
_entity_poly.pdbx_seq_one_letter_code
_entity_poly.pdbx_strand_id
1 'polypeptide(L)'
;MHGNMVTALEVARELESGVAKQELLKVVVENALKLKDTQLCTSNSLGNLWRLVLLHGDDTMLENLANKFKEMSPRLFLKTLYVFAHQLRNDDIPDSRFAVLVSIAALRVEWLQSQIQVLEKPFSWEMPVAEFPATAEVQTFLRGPDAKMTTEGVISFETYGANNYAISYASDWKRSREQVNASFDMVASGKESGAFVTITKTRSWYETNQEKLPKLKKELKDLMDQYGGHIKAGKIDNGP
;
A
#
# COMPACT_ATOMS: atom_id res chain seq x y z
N MET A 1 -11.01 8.35 22.15
CA MET A 1 -11.44 8.99 20.89
C MET A 1 -12.31 8.10 20.00
N HIS A 2 -12.08 6.79 19.86
CA HIS A 2 -12.90 5.92 18.99
C HIS A 2 -14.39 5.81 19.40
N GLY A 3 -14.70 5.78 20.70
CA GLY A 3 -16.09 5.67 21.19
C GLY A 3 -16.99 6.86 20.84
N ASN A 4 -16.46 8.09 20.93
CA ASN A 4 -17.27 9.30 20.74
C ASN A 4 -17.77 9.46 19.29
N MET A 5 -16.99 9.00 18.29
CA MET A 5 -17.38 9.10 16.88
C MET A 5 -18.50 8.12 16.53
N VAL A 6 -18.48 6.91 17.09
CA VAL A 6 -19.53 5.90 16.90
C VAL A 6 -20.86 6.43 17.42
N THR A 7 -20.89 6.85 18.68
CA THR A 7 -22.11 7.37 19.33
C THR A 7 -22.65 8.61 18.62
N ALA A 8 -21.77 9.52 18.19
CA ALA A 8 -22.18 10.72 17.45
C ALA A 8 -22.81 10.37 16.09
N LEU A 9 -22.26 9.39 15.36
CA LEU A 9 -22.83 8.92 14.09
C LEU A 9 -24.19 8.23 14.28
N GLU A 10 -24.36 7.46 15.35
CA GLU A 10 -25.63 6.83 15.70
C GLU A 10 -26.70 7.88 16.02
N VAL A 11 -26.36 8.88 16.84
CA VAL A 11 -27.27 10.00 17.14
C VAL A 11 -27.60 10.78 15.87
N ALA A 12 -26.60 11.10 15.04
CA ALA A 12 -26.81 11.83 13.78
C ALA A 12 -27.75 11.11 12.82
N ARG A 13 -27.78 9.77 12.85
CA ARG A 13 -28.68 8.96 12.02
C ARG A 13 -30.15 9.15 12.39
N GLU A 14 -30.44 9.27 13.69
CA GLU A 14 -31.81 9.36 14.21
C GLU A 14 -32.35 10.80 14.21
N LEU A 15 -31.50 11.81 14.09
CA LEU A 15 -31.93 13.21 14.02
C LEU A 15 -32.69 13.50 12.72
N GLU A 16 -33.64 14.42 12.77
CA GLU A 16 -34.22 14.99 11.54
C GLU A 16 -33.21 15.89 10.81
N SER A 17 -33.44 16.09 9.52
CA SER A 17 -32.63 17.00 8.72
C SER A 17 -32.79 18.43 9.24
N GLY A 18 -31.68 19.02 9.69
CA GLY A 18 -31.69 20.37 10.27
C GLY A 18 -30.35 20.71 10.92
N VAL A 19 -30.32 21.87 11.59
CA VAL A 19 -29.10 22.46 12.17
C VAL A 19 -28.39 21.49 13.13
N ALA A 20 -29.15 20.80 13.99
CA ALA A 20 -28.57 19.87 14.96
C ALA A 20 -27.82 18.70 14.29
N LYS A 21 -28.35 18.15 13.19
CA LYS A 21 -27.67 17.10 12.42
C LYS A 21 -26.41 17.65 11.76
N GLN A 22 -26.47 18.85 11.17
CA GLN A 22 -25.31 19.47 10.53
C GLN A 22 -24.15 19.70 11.50
N GLU A 23 -24.42 20.33 12.64
CA GLU A 23 -23.38 20.60 13.64
C GLU A 23 -22.75 19.31 14.17
N LEU A 24 -23.56 18.25 14.37
CA LEU A 24 -23.05 16.96 14.81
C LEU A 24 -22.18 16.29 13.73
N LEU A 25 -22.61 16.32 12.45
CA LEU A 25 -21.82 15.81 11.34
C LEU A 25 -20.50 16.57 11.18
N LYS A 26 -20.51 17.89 11.36
CA LYS A 26 -19.30 18.71 11.33
C LYS A 26 -18.27 18.24 12.37
N VAL A 27 -18.70 18.08 13.63
CA VAL A 27 -17.85 17.58 14.71
C VAL A 27 -17.30 16.18 14.39
N VAL A 28 -18.13 15.32 13.82
CA VAL A 28 -17.72 13.97 13.43
C VAL A 28 -16.69 13.99 12.30
N VAL A 29 -16.88 14.82 11.27
CA VAL A 29 -15.93 14.98 10.16
C VAL A 29 -14.62 15.55 10.68
N GLU A 30 -14.64 16.60 11.49
CA GLU A 30 -13.44 17.18 12.11
C GLU A 30 -12.66 16.16 12.95
N ASN A 31 -13.36 15.27 13.66
CA ASN A 31 -12.71 14.19 14.39
C ASN A 31 -12.11 13.13 13.46
N ALA A 32 -12.79 12.78 12.37
CA ALA A 32 -12.26 11.86 11.36
C ALA A 32 -10.99 12.40 10.69
N LEU A 33 -10.95 13.70 10.38
CA LEU A 33 -9.80 14.37 9.77
C LEU A 33 -8.55 14.35 10.66
N LYS A 34 -8.72 14.28 11.99
CA LYS A 34 -7.64 14.19 12.97
C LYS A 34 -7.10 12.77 13.16
N LEU A 35 -7.79 11.75 12.65
CA LEU A 35 -7.33 10.36 12.77
C LEU A 35 -6.14 10.10 11.85
N LYS A 36 -5.27 9.18 12.28
CA LYS A 36 -4.27 8.61 11.39
C LYS A 36 -4.97 7.85 10.26
N ASP A 37 -4.39 7.90 9.07
CA ASP A 37 -4.91 7.27 7.85
C ASP A 37 -5.29 5.80 8.05
N THR A 38 -4.41 5.05 8.69
CA THR A 38 -4.65 3.64 9.01
C THR A 38 -5.84 3.46 9.93
N GLN A 39 -5.95 4.28 10.99
CA GLN A 39 -7.04 4.23 11.94
C GLN A 39 -8.39 4.57 11.28
N LEU A 40 -8.41 5.57 10.40
CA LEU A 40 -9.61 5.97 9.66
C LEU A 40 -10.06 4.85 8.70
N CYS A 41 -9.15 4.32 7.88
CA CYS A 41 -9.46 3.27 6.91
C CYS A 41 -9.88 1.95 7.55
N THR A 42 -9.38 1.64 8.76
CA THR A 42 -9.79 0.43 9.48
C THR A 42 -11.00 0.62 10.38
N SER A 43 -11.50 1.85 10.55
CA SER A 43 -12.63 2.13 11.43
C SER A 43 -13.89 1.40 10.99
N ASN A 44 -14.64 0.85 11.95
CA ASN A 44 -15.94 0.24 11.68
C ASN A 44 -17.03 1.28 11.41
N SER A 45 -16.80 2.53 11.82
CA SER A 45 -17.68 3.67 11.57
C SER A 45 -17.54 4.28 10.18
N LEU A 46 -16.54 3.85 9.40
CA LEU A 46 -16.19 4.48 8.13
C LEU A 46 -17.37 4.54 7.16
N GLY A 47 -18.17 3.47 7.08
CA GLY A 47 -19.31 3.44 6.18
C GLY A 47 -20.46 4.34 6.62
N ASN A 48 -20.76 4.38 7.91
CA ASN A 48 -21.77 5.31 8.43
C ASN A 48 -21.32 6.77 8.26
N LEU A 49 -20.03 7.05 8.45
CA LEU A 49 -19.45 8.38 8.19
C LEU A 49 -19.70 8.80 6.75
N TRP A 50 -19.26 7.98 5.78
CA TRP A 50 -19.44 8.30 4.36
C TRP A 50 -20.92 8.39 3.98
N ARG A 51 -21.75 7.45 4.43
CA ARG A 51 -23.20 7.47 4.17
C ARG A 51 -23.82 8.78 4.62
N LEU A 52 -23.60 9.17 5.87
CA LEU A 52 -24.24 10.36 6.44
C LEU A 52 -23.72 11.64 5.79
N VAL A 53 -22.43 11.74 5.48
CA VAL A 53 -21.87 12.91 4.79
C VAL A 53 -22.41 13.01 3.36
N LEU A 54 -22.52 11.90 2.63
CA LEU A 54 -23.05 11.91 1.26
C LEU A 54 -24.54 12.27 1.22
N LEU A 55 -25.35 11.76 2.13
CA LEU A 55 -26.79 11.98 2.13
C LEU A 55 -27.20 13.30 2.81
N HIS A 56 -26.45 13.75 3.80
CA HIS A 56 -26.87 14.85 4.66
C HIS A 56 -25.80 15.90 4.90
N GLY A 57 -24.52 15.62 4.71
CA GLY A 57 -23.47 16.63 4.91
C GLY A 57 -23.58 17.78 3.91
N ASP A 58 -23.08 18.95 4.30
CA ASP A 58 -22.83 20.04 3.36
C ASP A 58 -21.64 19.72 2.44
N ASP A 59 -21.47 20.52 1.38
CA ASP A 59 -20.44 20.28 0.38
C ASP A 59 -19.02 20.48 0.95
N THR A 60 -18.86 21.34 1.96
CA THR A 60 -17.57 21.59 2.62
C THR A 60 -17.12 20.35 3.41
N MET A 61 -18.04 19.70 4.13
CA MET A 61 -17.77 18.45 4.84
C MET A 61 -17.38 17.33 3.88
N LEU A 62 -18.13 17.19 2.78
CA LEU A 62 -17.86 16.19 1.76
C LEU A 62 -16.50 16.42 1.10
N GLU A 63 -16.19 17.66 0.72
CA GLU A 63 -14.92 18.02 0.11
C GLU A 63 -13.73 17.77 1.05
N ASN A 64 -13.83 18.20 2.31
CA ASN A 64 -12.77 17.97 3.30
C ASN A 64 -12.50 16.48 3.51
N LEU A 65 -13.55 15.67 3.64
CA LEU A 65 -13.40 14.23 3.78
C LEU A 65 -12.81 13.61 2.51
N ALA A 66 -13.26 14.02 1.33
CA ALA A 66 -12.71 13.55 0.06
C ALA A 66 -11.22 13.88 -0.07
N ASN A 67 -10.82 15.11 0.24
CA ASN A 67 -9.43 15.55 0.16
C ASN A 67 -8.54 14.75 1.12
N LYS A 68 -9.02 14.45 2.32
CA LYS A 68 -8.29 13.57 3.25
C LYS A 68 -8.00 12.19 2.66
N PHE A 69 -8.93 11.63 1.87
CA PHE A 69 -8.69 10.37 1.16
C PHE A 69 -7.80 10.56 -0.07
N LYS A 70 -7.94 11.65 -0.83
CA LYS A 70 -7.08 11.90 -2.00
C LYS A 70 -5.60 12.05 -1.63
N GLU A 71 -5.31 12.61 -0.46
CA GLU A 71 -3.95 12.74 0.08
C GLU A 71 -3.39 11.45 0.68
N MET A 72 -4.27 10.50 1.02
CA MET A 72 -3.91 9.25 1.67
C MET A 72 -3.33 8.24 0.66
N SER A 73 -2.44 7.37 1.15
CA SER A 73 -1.93 6.28 0.32
C SER A 73 -3.06 5.37 -0.18
N PRO A 74 -3.21 5.18 -1.51
CA PRO A 74 -4.23 4.29 -2.07
C PRO A 74 -4.09 2.83 -1.63
N ARG A 75 -2.95 2.46 -1.03
CA ARG A 75 -2.71 1.16 -0.38
C ARG A 75 -3.77 0.81 0.67
N LEU A 76 -4.34 1.81 1.32
CA LEU A 76 -5.25 1.64 2.45
C LEU A 76 -6.72 1.47 2.04
N PHE A 77 -7.08 1.76 0.78
CA PHE A 77 -8.48 1.91 0.38
C PHE A 77 -9.24 0.60 0.18
N LEU A 78 -8.61 -0.58 0.29
CA LEU A 78 -9.31 -1.85 0.04
C LEU A 78 -10.59 -1.98 0.88
N LYS A 79 -10.50 -1.72 2.19
CA LYS A 79 -11.68 -1.75 3.08
C LYS A 79 -12.65 -0.61 2.77
N THR A 80 -12.14 0.57 2.43
CA THR A 80 -12.94 1.74 2.08
C THR A 80 -13.80 1.48 0.84
N LEU A 81 -13.24 0.92 -0.21
CA LEU A 81 -13.95 0.61 -1.46
C LEU A 81 -14.94 -0.54 -1.26
N TYR A 82 -14.61 -1.52 -0.43
CA TYR A 82 -15.57 -2.54 -0.02
C TYR A 82 -16.80 -1.91 0.67
N VAL A 83 -16.57 -0.95 1.58
CA VAL A 83 -17.63 -0.20 2.25
C VAL A 83 -18.48 0.57 1.23
N PHE A 84 -17.87 1.28 0.27
CA PHE A 84 -18.61 1.98 -0.77
C PHE A 84 -19.47 1.02 -1.59
N ALA A 85 -18.91 -0.12 -1.98
CA ALA A 85 -19.58 -1.10 -2.81
C ALA A 85 -20.76 -1.82 -2.14
N HIS A 86 -20.68 -2.06 -0.83
CA HIS A 86 -21.66 -2.90 -0.14
C HIS A 86 -22.63 -2.08 0.70
N GLN A 87 -22.16 -1.00 1.32
CA GLN A 87 -22.98 -0.23 2.25
C GLN A 87 -23.72 0.90 1.56
N LEU A 88 -23.16 1.48 0.51
CA LEU A 88 -23.74 2.66 -0.16
C LEU A 88 -24.53 2.31 -1.43
N ARG A 89 -24.55 1.03 -1.84
CA ARG A 89 -25.12 0.59 -3.13
C ARG A 89 -26.61 0.90 -3.33
N ASN A 90 -27.38 0.88 -2.25
CA ASN A 90 -28.83 1.03 -2.30
C ASN A 90 -29.28 2.42 -1.81
N ASP A 91 -28.33 3.29 -1.46
CA ASP A 91 -28.64 4.65 -1.01
C ASP A 91 -28.85 5.53 -2.24
N ASP A 92 -29.90 6.39 -2.23
CA ASP A 92 -30.21 7.33 -3.30
C ASP A 92 -29.26 8.54 -3.26
N ILE A 93 -27.98 8.27 -3.54
CA ILE A 93 -26.89 9.26 -3.49
C ILE A 93 -26.91 10.06 -4.79
N PRO A 94 -26.97 11.41 -4.73
CA PRO A 94 -26.89 12.24 -5.93
C PRO A 94 -25.64 11.95 -6.76
N ASP A 95 -25.78 11.89 -8.08
CA ASP A 95 -24.68 11.56 -9.01
C ASP A 95 -23.42 12.42 -8.78
N SER A 96 -23.61 13.72 -8.51
CA SER A 96 -22.53 14.66 -8.22
C SER A 96 -21.72 14.28 -6.97
N ARG A 97 -22.39 13.72 -5.96
CA ARG A 97 -21.76 13.23 -4.72
C ARG A 97 -21.20 11.84 -4.90
N PHE A 98 -21.84 10.98 -5.70
CA PHE A 98 -21.32 9.67 -6.07
C PHE A 98 -19.98 9.79 -6.83
N ALA A 99 -19.82 10.83 -7.66
CA ALA A 99 -18.56 11.12 -8.36
C ALA A 99 -17.35 11.25 -7.41
N VAL A 100 -17.56 11.67 -6.16
CA VAL A 100 -16.50 11.70 -5.13
C VAL A 100 -15.98 10.29 -4.86
N LEU A 101 -16.86 9.31 -4.71
CA LEU A 101 -16.47 7.91 -4.48
C LEU A 101 -15.74 7.33 -5.69
N VAL A 102 -16.21 7.67 -6.89
CA VAL A 102 -15.54 7.30 -8.15
C VAL A 102 -14.12 7.87 -8.20
N SER A 103 -13.92 9.11 -7.76
CA SER A 103 -12.58 9.73 -7.75
C SER A 103 -11.60 9.01 -6.80
N ILE A 104 -12.08 8.53 -5.63
CA ILE A 104 -11.26 7.75 -4.70
C ILE A 104 -10.97 6.35 -5.27
N ALA A 105 -11.96 5.73 -5.91
CA ALA A 105 -11.77 4.45 -6.60
C ALA A 105 -10.74 4.55 -7.73
N ALA A 106 -10.75 5.65 -8.49
CA ALA A 106 -9.79 5.90 -9.57
C ALA A 106 -8.33 5.92 -9.06
N LEU A 107 -8.07 6.55 -7.91
CA LEU A 107 -6.74 6.55 -7.28
C LEU A 107 -6.27 5.13 -6.95
N ARG A 108 -7.16 4.28 -6.45
CA ARG A 108 -6.85 2.87 -6.19
C ARG A 108 -6.57 2.09 -7.47
N VAL A 109 -7.37 2.32 -8.52
CA VAL A 109 -7.19 1.68 -9.82
C VAL A 109 -5.82 2.01 -10.41
N GLU A 110 -5.43 3.29 -10.41
CA GLU A 110 -4.12 3.73 -10.91
C GLU A 110 -2.97 3.13 -10.09
N TRP A 111 -3.13 3.10 -8.76
CA TRP A 111 -2.17 2.42 -7.90
C TRP A 111 -2.06 0.93 -8.23
N LEU A 112 -3.17 0.21 -8.37
CA LEU A 112 -3.19 -1.22 -8.71
C LEU A 112 -2.52 -1.49 -10.06
N GLN A 113 -2.83 -0.69 -11.08
CA GLN A 113 -2.19 -0.78 -12.39
C GLN A 113 -0.67 -0.64 -12.29
N SER A 114 -0.18 0.35 -11.52
CA SER A 114 1.25 0.54 -11.31
C SER A 114 1.92 -0.67 -10.64
N GLN A 115 1.25 -1.29 -9.65
CA GLN A 115 1.80 -2.46 -8.97
C GLN A 115 1.79 -3.68 -9.89
N ILE A 116 0.68 -3.91 -10.61
CA ILE A 116 0.54 -5.04 -11.54
C ILE A 116 1.59 -4.95 -12.64
N GLN A 117 1.80 -3.78 -13.24
CA GLN A 117 2.80 -3.59 -14.29
C GLN A 117 4.22 -3.98 -13.83
N VAL A 118 4.58 -3.67 -12.58
CA VAL A 118 5.87 -4.07 -12.01
C VAL A 118 5.93 -5.59 -11.81
N LEU A 119 4.85 -6.17 -11.29
CA LEU A 119 4.75 -7.57 -10.93
C LEU A 119 4.57 -8.51 -12.14
N GLU A 120 4.05 -8.03 -13.26
CA GLU A 120 3.89 -8.82 -14.49
C GLU A 120 5.20 -9.04 -15.24
N LYS A 121 6.25 -8.29 -14.92
CA LYS A 121 7.56 -8.51 -15.52
C LYS A 121 8.05 -9.92 -15.20
N PRO A 122 8.56 -10.67 -16.19
CA PRO A 122 9.20 -11.96 -15.93
C PRO A 122 10.30 -11.84 -14.90
N PHE A 123 10.58 -12.95 -14.21
CA PHE A 123 11.65 -13.01 -13.24
C PHE A 123 12.98 -12.51 -13.83
N SER A 124 13.60 -11.58 -13.13
CA SER A 124 14.99 -11.16 -13.32
C SER A 124 15.73 -11.29 -11.99
N TRP A 125 17.03 -11.58 -12.06
CA TRP A 125 17.91 -11.52 -10.89
C TRP A 125 18.27 -10.07 -10.51
N GLU A 126 17.91 -9.08 -11.32
CA GLU A 126 18.10 -7.68 -10.97
C GLU A 126 17.19 -7.30 -9.80
N MET A 127 17.79 -6.67 -8.79
CA MET A 127 17.09 -6.01 -7.69
C MET A 127 17.44 -4.52 -7.76
N PRO A 128 16.83 -3.74 -8.67
CA PRO A 128 17.35 -2.41 -9.08
C PRO A 128 17.42 -1.39 -7.95
N VAL A 129 16.59 -1.58 -6.92
CA VAL A 129 16.50 -0.73 -5.72
C VAL A 129 17.07 -1.41 -4.47
N ALA A 130 17.86 -2.47 -4.64
CA ALA A 130 18.57 -3.11 -3.53
C ALA A 130 19.56 -2.13 -2.89
N GLU A 131 19.58 -2.11 -1.57
CA GLU A 131 20.55 -1.34 -0.79
C GLU A 131 21.39 -2.32 0.05
N PHE A 132 22.72 -2.14 0.01
CA PHE A 132 23.66 -2.91 0.81
C PHE A 132 24.78 -2.00 1.33
N PRO A 133 24.57 -1.31 2.47
CA PRO A 133 25.45 -0.25 2.94
C PRO A 133 26.87 -0.69 3.28
N ALA A 134 27.08 -1.98 3.57
CA ALA A 134 28.37 -2.49 4.02
C ALA A 134 29.41 -2.59 2.88
N THR A 135 28.99 -2.76 1.63
CA THR A 135 29.92 -3.00 0.50
C THR A 135 29.28 -2.60 -0.83
N ALA A 136 29.87 -1.61 -1.52
CA ALA A 136 29.32 -1.05 -2.76
C ALA A 136 29.30 -2.06 -3.92
N GLU A 137 30.27 -2.95 -3.96
CA GLU A 137 30.41 -4.03 -4.95
C GLU A 137 29.29 -5.05 -4.80
N VAL A 138 28.95 -5.43 -3.56
CA VAL A 138 27.82 -6.32 -3.27
C VAL A 138 26.51 -5.63 -3.66
N GLN A 139 26.34 -4.34 -3.35
CA GLN A 139 25.17 -3.58 -3.79
C GLN A 139 25.05 -3.56 -5.33
N THR A 140 26.17 -3.32 -6.03
CA THR A 140 26.23 -3.30 -7.49
C THR A 140 25.86 -4.65 -8.08
N PHE A 141 26.39 -5.75 -7.51
CA PHE A 141 26.00 -7.11 -7.86
C PHE A 141 24.50 -7.34 -7.64
N LEU A 142 23.95 -6.92 -6.50
CA LEU A 142 22.53 -7.11 -6.19
C LEU A 142 21.62 -6.44 -7.23
N ARG A 143 22.01 -5.26 -7.70
CA ARG A 143 21.31 -4.52 -8.76
C ARG A 143 21.52 -5.08 -10.16
N GLY A 144 22.62 -5.80 -10.39
CA GLY A 144 22.97 -6.41 -11.68
C GLY A 144 22.19 -7.69 -12.00
N PRO A 145 22.40 -8.28 -13.18
CA PRO A 145 21.67 -9.47 -13.64
C PRO A 145 22.25 -10.80 -13.13
N ASP A 146 23.41 -10.80 -12.49
CA ASP A 146 24.06 -12.03 -12.06
C ASP A 146 23.35 -12.65 -10.86
N ALA A 147 23.20 -13.98 -10.87
CA ALA A 147 22.53 -14.70 -9.77
C ALA A 147 23.44 -14.92 -8.55
N LYS A 148 24.76 -14.91 -8.75
CA LYS A 148 25.76 -15.25 -7.73
C LYS A 148 27.02 -14.38 -7.87
N MET A 149 27.66 -14.07 -6.75
CA MET A 149 29.02 -13.52 -6.70
C MET A 149 29.82 -14.19 -5.57
N THR A 150 31.14 -14.14 -5.66
CA THR A 150 32.03 -14.39 -4.52
C THR A 150 32.60 -13.07 -4.01
N THR A 151 32.97 -13.03 -2.74
CA THR A 151 33.64 -11.87 -2.13
C THR A 151 35.15 -11.90 -2.32
N GLU A 152 35.69 -12.81 -3.13
CA GLU A 152 37.13 -12.90 -3.40
C GLU A 152 37.63 -11.59 -4.03
N GLY A 153 38.69 -11.01 -3.48
CA GLY A 153 39.21 -9.71 -3.93
C GLY A 153 38.31 -8.51 -3.58
N VAL A 154 37.16 -8.73 -2.93
CA VAL A 154 36.23 -7.68 -2.47
C VAL A 154 36.31 -7.53 -0.95
N ILE A 155 36.28 -8.63 -0.21
CA ILE A 155 36.37 -8.68 1.24
C ILE A 155 37.42 -9.70 1.64
N SER A 156 38.35 -9.30 2.49
CA SER A 156 39.34 -10.21 3.09
C SER A 156 38.84 -10.67 4.45
N PHE A 157 38.88 -11.98 4.68
CA PHE A 157 38.44 -12.60 5.94
C PHE A 157 39.61 -13.30 6.63
N GLU A 158 39.65 -13.21 7.95
CA GLU A 158 40.42 -14.15 8.77
C GLU A 158 39.71 -15.51 8.82
N THR A 159 40.39 -16.56 9.30
CA THR A 159 39.96 -17.99 9.23
C THR A 159 38.51 -18.28 9.62
N TYR A 160 37.92 -17.54 10.58
CA TYR A 160 36.51 -17.65 10.99
C TYR A 160 35.62 -16.49 10.54
N GLY A 161 36.21 -15.45 9.96
CA GLY A 161 35.54 -14.21 9.56
C GLY A 161 34.46 -14.44 8.52
N ALA A 162 34.72 -15.27 7.50
CA ALA A 162 33.76 -15.56 6.44
C ALA A 162 32.50 -16.28 6.97
N ASN A 163 32.67 -17.23 7.88
CA ASN A 163 31.56 -17.97 8.48
C ASN A 163 30.71 -17.07 9.39
N ASN A 164 31.35 -16.28 10.26
CA ASN A 164 30.66 -15.30 11.11
C ASN A 164 29.93 -14.24 10.27
N TYR A 165 30.53 -13.80 9.17
CA TYR A 165 29.91 -12.89 8.22
C TYR A 165 28.63 -13.50 7.65
N ALA A 166 28.71 -14.69 7.03
CA ALA A 166 27.55 -15.38 6.44
C ALA A 166 26.43 -15.65 7.46
N ILE A 167 26.77 -16.18 8.64
CA ILE A 167 25.79 -16.45 9.72
C ILE A 167 25.12 -15.16 10.18
N SER A 168 25.85 -14.04 10.27
CA SER A 168 25.25 -12.77 10.69
C SER A 168 24.14 -12.33 9.73
N TYR A 169 24.31 -12.51 8.42
CA TYR A 169 23.31 -12.17 7.41
C TYR A 169 22.16 -13.18 7.30
N ALA A 170 22.33 -14.39 7.84
CA ALA A 170 21.25 -15.36 7.98
C ALA A 170 20.31 -15.04 9.16
N SER A 171 20.74 -14.21 10.12
CA SER A 171 19.91 -13.81 11.25
C SER A 171 18.78 -12.85 10.83
N ASP A 172 17.55 -13.08 11.32
CA ASP A 172 16.36 -12.27 10.99
C ASP A 172 16.58 -10.77 11.26
N TRP A 173 17.35 -10.44 12.29
CA TRP A 173 17.72 -9.07 12.65
C TRP A 173 18.47 -8.36 11.52
N LYS A 174 19.61 -8.91 11.05
CA LYS A 174 20.36 -8.29 9.95
C LYS A 174 19.66 -8.45 8.61
N ARG A 175 18.94 -9.54 8.39
CA ARG A 175 18.16 -9.75 7.18
C ARG A 175 17.13 -8.64 6.99
N SER A 176 16.44 -8.25 8.06
CA SER A 176 15.44 -7.17 8.02
C SER A 176 16.02 -5.77 7.83
N ARG A 177 17.30 -5.54 8.18
CA ARG A 177 17.94 -4.21 8.20
C ARG A 177 18.90 -3.96 7.03
N GLU A 178 19.49 -5.02 6.50
CA GLU A 178 20.54 -4.95 5.48
C GLU A 178 20.14 -5.60 4.14
N GLN A 179 19.01 -6.35 4.07
CA GLN A 179 18.42 -6.80 2.81
C GLN A 179 17.24 -5.91 2.39
N VAL A 180 17.47 -4.60 2.33
CA VAL A 180 16.43 -3.65 1.94
C VAL A 180 16.17 -3.78 0.43
N ASN A 181 14.94 -4.18 0.08
CA ASN A 181 14.52 -4.49 -1.30
C ASN A 181 15.41 -5.51 -2.02
N ALA A 182 16.06 -6.40 -1.26
CA ALA A 182 16.91 -7.46 -1.79
C ALA A 182 16.54 -8.80 -1.15
N SER A 183 16.95 -9.89 -1.77
CA SER A 183 16.74 -11.23 -1.24
C SER A 183 17.89 -12.12 -1.67
N PHE A 184 18.73 -12.52 -0.72
CA PHE A 184 19.92 -13.34 -1.00
C PHE A 184 20.31 -14.17 0.21
N ASP A 185 21.01 -15.27 -0.06
CA ASP A 185 21.67 -16.12 0.91
C ASP A 185 23.18 -15.93 0.83
N MET A 186 23.87 -16.24 1.92
CA MET A 186 25.33 -16.19 2.01
C MET A 186 25.85 -17.53 2.54
N VAL A 187 26.89 -18.06 1.88
CA VAL A 187 27.55 -19.30 2.30
C VAL A 187 29.05 -19.08 2.33
N ALA A 188 29.68 -19.34 3.48
CA ALA A 188 31.13 -19.26 3.60
C ALA A 188 31.81 -20.46 2.94
N SER A 189 32.99 -20.24 2.39
CA SER A 189 33.82 -21.24 1.72
C SER A 189 35.30 -20.88 1.84
N GLY A 190 36.17 -21.82 1.47
CA GLY A 190 37.62 -21.65 1.60
C GLY A 190 38.15 -21.93 3.02
N LYS A 191 39.47 -21.84 3.18
CA LYS A 191 40.19 -22.04 4.46
C LYS A 191 41.28 -20.97 4.60
N GLU A 192 41.57 -20.62 5.85
CA GLU A 192 42.68 -19.72 6.22
C GLU A 192 42.63 -18.41 5.42
N SER A 193 43.72 -18.01 4.75
CA SER A 193 43.82 -16.77 3.98
C SER A 193 43.01 -16.77 2.67
N GLY A 194 42.44 -17.91 2.27
CA GLY A 194 41.57 -18.06 1.10
C GLY A 194 40.10 -18.15 1.44
N ALA A 195 39.67 -17.72 2.63
CA ALA A 195 38.27 -17.73 3.02
C ALA A 195 37.46 -16.65 2.27
N PHE A 196 36.29 -17.02 1.75
CA PHE A 196 35.37 -16.12 1.05
C PHE A 196 33.91 -16.48 1.33
N VAL A 197 33.01 -15.59 0.92
CA VAL A 197 31.57 -15.79 0.99
C VAL A 197 31.00 -15.80 -0.42
N THR A 198 30.17 -16.80 -0.72
CA THR A 198 29.34 -16.81 -1.92
C THR A 198 27.99 -16.19 -1.57
N ILE A 199 27.64 -15.12 -2.27
CA ILE A 199 26.35 -14.45 -2.16
C ILE A 199 25.48 -14.95 -3.31
N THR A 200 24.35 -15.57 -3.00
CA THR A 200 23.40 -16.10 -3.99
C THR A 200 22.07 -15.37 -3.84
N LYS A 201 21.63 -14.69 -4.89
CA LYS A 201 20.30 -14.10 -4.92
C LYS A 201 19.24 -15.19 -4.82
N THR A 202 18.13 -14.89 -4.16
CA THR A 202 17.00 -15.82 -4.06
C THR A 202 15.79 -15.27 -4.77
N ARG A 203 14.89 -16.18 -5.16
CA ARG A 203 13.62 -15.84 -5.81
C ARG A 203 12.56 -15.34 -4.83
N SER A 204 12.82 -15.39 -3.52
CA SER A 204 11.80 -15.15 -2.49
C SER A 204 11.11 -13.79 -2.64
N TRP A 205 11.84 -12.72 -3.00
CA TRP A 205 11.24 -11.42 -3.30
C TRP A 205 10.27 -11.51 -4.49
N TYR A 206 10.66 -12.15 -5.59
CA TYR A 206 9.79 -12.32 -6.77
C TYR A 206 8.61 -13.23 -6.46
N GLU A 207 8.82 -14.38 -5.83
CA GLU A 207 7.77 -15.35 -5.50
C GLU A 207 6.71 -14.75 -4.58
N THR A 208 7.11 -14.08 -3.49
CA THR A 208 6.18 -13.37 -2.58
C THR A 208 5.34 -12.32 -3.31
N ASN A 209 5.93 -11.71 -4.33
CA ASN A 209 5.30 -10.69 -5.15
C ASN A 209 4.38 -11.30 -6.23
N GLN A 210 4.76 -12.44 -6.82
CA GLN A 210 3.92 -13.23 -7.73
C GLN A 210 2.69 -13.81 -7.03
N GLU A 211 2.82 -14.27 -5.78
CA GLU A 211 1.66 -14.76 -4.99
C GLU A 211 0.59 -13.70 -4.78
N LYS A 212 0.99 -12.42 -4.73
CA LYS A 212 0.07 -11.28 -4.58
C LYS A 212 -0.57 -10.88 -5.90
N LEU A 213 0.08 -11.15 -7.03
CA LEU A 213 -0.34 -10.67 -8.34
C LEU A 213 -1.77 -11.10 -8.74
N PRO A 214 -2.20 -12.37 -8.60
CA PRO A 214 -3.57 -12.76 -8.89
C PRO A 214 -4.61 -11.98 -8.07
N LYS A 215 -4.32 -11.70 -6.79
CA LYS A 215 -5.22 -10.94 -5.90
C LYS A 215 -5.35 -9.49 -6.36
N LEU A 216 -4.25 -8.86 -6.75
CA LEU A 216 -4.26 -7.48 -7.26
C LEU A 216 -4.98 -7.38 -8.61
N LYS A 217 -4.77 -8.33 -9.52
CA LYS A 217 -5.49 -8.38 -10.81
C LYS A 217 -6.98 -8.58 -10.61
N LYS A 218 -7.37 -9.46 -9.69
CA LYS A 218 -8.78 -9.67 -9.33
C LYS A 218 -9.40 -8.39 -8.77
N GLU A 219 -8.73 -7.74 -7.82
CA GLU A 219 -9.20 -6.47 -7.26
C GLU A 219 -9.36 -5.38 -8.33
N LEU A 220 -8.38 -5.24 -9.24
CA LEU A 220 -8.46 -4.29 -10.35
C LEU A 220 -9.68 -4.58 -11.23
N LYS A 221 -9.91 -5.85 -11.56
CA LYS A 221 -11.09 -6.27 -12.35
C LYS A 221 -12.38 -5.91 -11.62
N ASP A 222 -12.52 -6.29 -10.36
CA ASP A 222 -13.72 -6.05 -9.56
C ASP A 222 -14.03 -4.54 -9.47
N LEU A 223 -13.00 -3.69 -9.29
CA LEU A 223 -13.15 -2.23 -9.28
C LEU A 223 -13.52 -1.65 -10.65
N MET A 224 -12.96 -2.19 -11.73
CA MET A 224 -13.28 -1.75 -13.09
C MET A 224 -14.69 -2.18 -13.52
N ASP A 225 -15.15 -3.36 -13.09
CA ASP A 225 -16.52 -3.82 -13.33
C ASP A 225 -17.52 -2.92 -12.58
N GLN A 226 -17.15 -2.44 -11.39
CA GLN A 226 -18.02 -1.61 -10.56
C GLN A 226 -18.00 -0.12 -10.94
N TYR A 227 -16.84 0.47 -11.17
CA TYR A 227 -16.67 1.92 -11.35
C TYR A 227 -16.15 2.31 -12.73
N GLY A 228 -15.73 1.35 -13.56
CA GLY A 228 -14.97 1.62 -14.79
C GLY A 228 -15.71 2.47 -15.81
N GLY A 229 -17.04 2.37 -15.90
CA GLY A 229 -17.86 3.26 -16.74
C GLY A 229 -17.73 4.72 -16.32
N HIS A 230 -17.85 4.99 -15.02
CA HIS A 230 -17.76 6.33 -14.45
C HIS A 230 -16.32 6.88 -14.46
N ILE A 231 -15.32 6.02 -14.21
CA ILE A 231 -13.90 6.41 -14.25
C ILE A 231 -13.50 6.83 -15.67
N LYS A 232 -13.97 6.12 -16.69
CA LYS A 232 -13.68 6.46 -18.09
C LYS A 232 -14.38 7.74 -18.51
N ALA A 233 -15.64 7.95 -18.12
CA ALA A 233 -16.38 9.18 -18.42
C ALA A 233 -15.68 10.42 -17.84
N GLY A 234 -15.24 10.37 -16.57
CA GLY A 234 -14.52 11.47 -15.94
C GLY A 234 -13.12 11.77 -16.51
N LYS A 235 -12.52 10.87 -17.30
CA LYS A 235 -11.27 11.13 -18.03
C LYS A 235 -11.51 11.77 -19.40
N ILE A 236 -12.72 11.70 -19.96
CA ILE A 236 -13.05 12.28 -21.28
C ILE A 236 -13.38 13.78 -21.17
N ASP A 237 -13.88 14.24 -20.02
CA ASP A 237 -14.20 15.65 -19.77
C ASP A 237 -12.96 16.53 -19.47
N ASN A 238 -11.75 15.97 -19.51
CA ASN A 238 -10.51 16.73 -19.44
C ASN A 238 -9.80 16.73 -20.80
N GLY A 239 -10.30 17.53 -21.74
CA GLY A 239 -9.50 17.98 -22.87
C GLY A 239 -10.26 18.87 -23.85
N PRO A 240 -9.55 19.68 -24.66
CA PRO A 240 -8.18 20.21 -24.52
C PRO A 240 -8.09 21.48 -23.67
#